data_AF-A0A9W6ST30-F1
#
_entry.id   AF-A0A9W6ST30-F1
#
_cell.length_a   1.000
_cell.length_b   1.000
_cell.length_c   1.000
_cell.angle_alpha   90.00
_cell.angle_beta   90.00
_cell.angle_gamma   90.00
#
_symmetry.space_group_name_H-M   'P 1'
#
loop_
_entity.id
_entity.type
_entity.pdbx_description
1 polymer ?
#
loop_
_entity_poly.entity_id
_entity_poly.type
_entity_poly.pdbx_seq_one_letter_code
_entity_poly.pdbx_strand_id
1 'polypeptide(L)'
;MDELSSADLDLLADLRIRLSAMDDVPADDLAAPDAPERGEVEAALRRLYDGDYIDGFVPDDGDFPLMIEAVTGKGERALRDD
;
A
#
# COMPACT_ATOMS: atom_id res chain seq x y z
N MET A 1 5.05 -2.95 -18.95
CA MET A 1 4.36 -2.25 -17.85
C MET A 1 3.73 -3.36 -17.05
N ASP A 2 4.23 -3.61 -15.84
CA ASP A 2 3.58 -4.57 -14.96
C ASP A 2 2.23 -3.96 -14.54
N GLU A 3 1.14 -4.51 -15.07
CA GLU A 3 -0.22 -4.19 -14.64
C GLU A 3 -0.35 -4.58 -13.17
N LEU A 4 -0.90 -3.68 -12.35
CA LEU A 4 -1.25 -3.99 -10.97
C LEU A 4 -2.32 -5.09 -10.97
N SER A 5 -2.19 -6.06 -10.07
CA SER A 5 -3.26 -7.03 -9.88
C SER A 5 -4.45 -6.36 -9.18
N SER A 6 -5.65 -6.95 -9.29
CA SER A 6 -6.83 -6.48 -8.54
C SER A 6 -6.56 -6.40 -7.03
N ALA A 7 -5.76 -7.32 -6.48
CA ALA A 7 -5.37 -7.28 -5.08
C ALA A 7 -4.45 -6.09 -4.74
N ASP A 8 -3.55 -5.70 -5.66
CA ASP A 8 -2.70 -4.52 -5.47
C ASP A 8 -3.53 -3.23 -5.53
N LEU A 9 -4.55 -3.17 -6.40
CA LEU A 9 -5.48 -2.04 -6.52
C LEU A 9 -6.38 -1.93 -5.28
N ASP A 10 -6.92 -3.04 -4.79
CA ASP A 10 -7.71 -3.09 -3.55
C ASP A 10 -6.90 -2.59 -2.35
N LEU A 11 -5.65 -3.03 -2.24
CA LEU A 11 -4.73 -2.59 -1.19
C LEU A 11 -4.41 -1.10 -1.32
N LEU A 12 -4.18 -0.62 -2.53
CA LEU A 12 -3.92 0.80 -2.80
C LEU A 12 -5.13 1.68 -2.46
N ALA A 13 -6.35 1.20 -2.75
CA ALA A 13 -7.59 1.89 -2.41
C ALA A 13 -7.79 1.97 -0.89
N ASP A 14 -7.59 0.86 -0.19
CA ASP A 14 -7.71 0.75 1.26
C ASP A 14 -6.68 1.65 1.97
N LEU A 15 -5.45 1.66 1.46
CA LEU A 15 -4.40 2.57 1.89
C LEU A 15 -4.79 4.05 1.71
N ARG A 16 -5.33 4.43 0.54
CA ARG A 16 -5.77 5.82 0.27
C ARG A 16 -6.83 6.26 1.28
N ILE A 17 -7.78 5.38 1.61
CA ILE A 17 -8.84 5.64 2.57
C ILE A 17 -8.25 5.86 3.97
N ARG A 18 -7.33 4.99 4.40
CA ARG A 18 -6.70 5.11 5.73
C ARG A 18 -5.80 6.35 5.84
N LEU A 19 -5.02 6.70 4.83
CA LEU A 19 -4.23 7.94 4.79
C LEU A 19 -5.08 9.21 4.75
N SER A 20 -6.34 9.11 4.33
CA SER A 20 -7.28 10.23 4.44
C SER A 20 -7.81 10.43 5.86
N ALA A 21 -7.67 9.41 6.73
CA ALA A 21 -8.17 9.40 8.10
C ALA A 21 -7.07 9.50 9.16
N MET A 22 -5.84 9.13 8.83
CA MET A 22 -4.67 9.12 9.69
C MET A 22 -3.49 9.73 8.92
N ASP A 23 -2.62 10.48 9.61
CA ASP A 23 -1.42 11.07 8.98
C ASP A 23 -0.45 9.97 8.48
N ASP A 24 -0.45 8.82 9.15
CA ASP A 24 0.38 7.64 8.82
C ASP A 24 -0.42 6.35 9.02
N VAL A 25 -0.17 5.30 8.23
CA VAL A 25 -0.88 4.01 8.32
C VAL A 25 0.09 2.87 8.59
N PRO A 26 -0.07 2.11 9.70
CA PRO A 26 0.71 0.90 9.94
C PRO A 26 0.33 -0.23 8.98
N ALA A 27 1.30 -0.94 8.41
CA ALA A 27 1.00 -2.09 7.56
C ALA A 27 0.25 -3.23 8.26
N ASP A 28 0.39 -3.40 9.57
CA ASP A 28 -0.37 -4.41 10.32
C ASP A 28 -1.88 -4.05 10.39
N ASP A 29 -2.25 -2.77 10.23
CA ASP A 29 -3.65 -2.33 10.11
C ASP A 29 -4.21 -2.46 8.68
N LEU A 30 -3.34 -2.60 7.67
CA LEU A 30 -3.73 -2.90 6.29
C LEU A 30 -4.18 -4.37 6.11
N ALA A 31 -3.98 -5.21 7.13
CA ALA A 31 -4.54 -6.56 7.16
C ALA A 31 -6.05 -6.50 7.45
N ALA A 32 -6.87 -6.54 6.40
CA ALA A 32 -8.28 -6.93 6.52
C ALA A 32 -8.40 -8.28 7.28
N PRO A 33 -9.54 -8.58 7.93
CA PRO A 33 -9.74 -9.86 8.65
C PRO A 33 -9.61 -11.12 7.75
N ASP A 34 -9.64 -10.94 6.43
CA ASP A 34 -9.39 -11.96 5.40
C ASP A 34 -8.15 -11.63 4.52
N ALA A 35 -7.27 -10.75 5.00
CA ALA A 35 -6.08 -10.33 4.26
C ALA A 35 -5.07 -11.47 4.15
N PRO A 36 -4.32 -11.51 3.04
CA PRO A 36 -3.30 -12.50 2.83
C PRO A 36 -2.21 -12.41 3.92
N GLU A 37 -1.42 -13.48 4.09
CA GLU A 37 -0.36 -13.54 5.10
C GLU A 37 0.49 -12.25 5.09
N ARG A 38 0.97 -11.78 6.24
CA ARG A 38 1.74 -10.51 6.39
C ARG A 38 2.79 -10.30 5.28
N GLY A 39 3.44 -11.38 4.83
CA GLY A 39 4.43 -11.34 3.75
C GLY A 39 3.87 -11.04 2.35
N GLU A 40 2.62 -11.36 2.07
CA GLU A 40 1.96 -11.01 0.80
C GLU A 40 1.58 -9.53 0.75
N VAL A 41 1.09 -8.97 1.87
CA VAL A 41 0.85 -7.52 2.01
C VAL A 41 2.17 -6.76 1.87
N GLU A 42 3.24 -7.23 2.52
CA GLU A 42 4.59 -6.71 2.35
C GLU A 42 5.03 -6.70 0.88
N ALA A 43 4.89 -7.84 0.20
CA ALA A 43 5.28 -7.97 -1.19
C ALA A 43 4.48 -7.03 -2.09
N ALA A 44 3.16 -6.90 -1.85
CA ALA A 44 2.30 -5.99 -2.59
C ALA A 44 2.69 -4.52 -2.38
N LEU A 45 2.90 -4.09 -1.13
CA LEU A 45 3.34 -2.72 -0.81
C LEU A 45 4.70 -2.41 -1.43
N ARG A 46 5.63 -3.38 -1.41
CA ARG A 46 6.93 -3.22 -2.04
C ARG A 46 6.82 -3.08 -3.56
N ARG A 47 5.95 -3.85 -4.22
CA ARG A 47 5.64 -3.67 -5.65
C ARG A 47 5.02 -2.30 -5.93
N LEU A 48 4.11 -1.83 -5.09
CA LEU A 48 3.47 -0.52 -5.23
C LEU A 48 4.50 0.61 -5.07
N TYR A 49 5.43 0.48 -4.13
CA TYR A 49 6.51 1.43 -3.89
C TYR A 49 7.54 1.43 -5.04
N ASP A 50 8.06 0.26 -5.42
CA ASP A 50 8.97 0.11 -6.57
C ASP A 50 8.31 0.59 -7.88
N GLY A 51 6.98 0.48 -7.93
CA GLY A 51 6.12 0.95 -9.01
C GLY A 51 5.76 2.43 -8.94
N ASP A 52 6.23 3.21 -7.95
CA ASP A 52 5.93 4.65 -7.78
C ASP A 52 4.43 4.94 -7.63
N TYR A 53 3.66 4.01 -7.05
CA TYR A 53 2.24 4.20 -6.74
C TYR A 53 1.99 4.73 -5.32
N ILE A 54 2.95 4.50 -4.41
CA ILE A 54 2.94 4.97 -3.02
C ILE A 54 4.31 5.54 -2.67
N ASP A 55 4.37 6.45 -1.68
CA ASP A 55 5.58 7.11 -1.22
C ASP A 55 5.75 6.98 0.31
N GLY A 56 6.98 7.14 0.78
CA GLY A 56 7.32 7.10 2.20
C GLY A 56 7.44 5.71 2.80
N PHE A 57 7.68 4.66 2.00
CA PHE A 57 7.91 3.30 2.49
C PHE A 57 9.24 3.23 3.27
N VAL A 58 9.18 3.34 4.59
CA VAL A 58 10.34 3.17 5.49
C VAL A 58 10.20 1.84 6.22
N PRO A 59 11.04 0.83 5.91
CA PRO A 59 11.16 -0.34 6.77
C PRO A 59 11.94 0.09 8.02
N ASP A 60 11.30 0.11 9.19
CA ASP A 60 12.04 0.25 10.45
C ASP A 60 12.89 -1.03 10.67
N ASP A 61 14.06 -0.89 11.28
CA ASP A 61 15.11 -1.91 11.31
C ASP A 61 14.64 -3.24 11.97
N GLY A 62 14.11 -4.15 11.17
CA GLY A 62 13.89 -5.56 11.51
C GLY A 62 12.55 -5.90 12.17
N ASP A 63 11.77 -4.91 12.58
CA ASP A 63 10.34 -5.06 12.82
C ASP A 63 9.60 -4.43 11.63
N PHE A 64 8.45 -4.99 11.28
CA PHE A 64 7.56 -4.33 10.33
C PHE A 64 6.84 -3.21 11.08
N PRO A 65 7.21 -1.94 10.85
CA PRO A 65 6.21 -0.91 10.71
C PRO A 65 6.50 -0.17 9.41
N LEU A 66 5.80 -0.56 8.36
CA LEU A 66 5.77 0.25 7.15
C LEU A 66 4.91 1.45 7.45
N MET A 67 5.52 2.60 7.70
CA MET A 67 4.79 3.84 7.47
C MET A 67 4.73 4.04 5.96
N ILE A 68 3.55 4.40 5.47
CA ILE A 68 3.36 4.88 4.12
C ILE A 68 2.82 6.29 4.28
N GLU A 69 3.45 7.26 3.62
CA GLU A 69 3.15 8.67 3.84
C GLU A 69 2.10 9.18 2.84
N ALA A 70 2.07 8.63 1.62
CA ALA A 70 1.16 9.10 0.59
C ALA A 70 0.90 8.06 -0.51
N VAL A 71 -0.26 8.19 -1.16
CA VAL A 71 -0.50 7.65 -2.50
C VAL A 71 -0.02 8.67 -3.52
N THR A 72 0.80 8.26 -4.49
CA THR A 72 1.34 9.17 -5.50
C THR A 72 0.26 9.56 -6.51
N GLY A 73 0.53 10.59 -7.34
CA GLY A 73 -0.33 10.91 -8.47
C GLY A 73 -0.45 9.78 -9.50
N LYS A 74 0.46 8.80 -9.51
CA LYS A 74 0.33 7.58 -10.32
C LYS A 74 -0.63 6.59 -9.66
N GLY A 75 -0.53 6.38 -8.35
CA GLY A 75 -1.48 5.60 -7.56
C GLY A 75 -2.91 6.09 -7.70
N GLU A 76 -3.12 7.40 -7.55
CA GLU A 76 -4.43 8.03 -7.73
C GLU A 76 -5.03 7.85 -9.13
N ARG A 77 -4.18 7.74 -10.16
CA ARG A 77 -4.65 7.46 -11.53
C ARG A 77 -5.01 5.99 -11.71
N ALA A 78 -4.20 5.08 -11.18
CA ALA A 78 -4.49 3.65 -11.22
C ALA A 78 -5.85 3.33 -10.58
N LEU A 79 -6.19 3.98 -9.46
CA LEU A 79 -7.48 3.83 -8.79
C LEU A 79 -8.69 4.44 -9.54
N ARG A 80 -8.47 5.29 -10.54
CA ARG A 80 -9.54 5.90 -11.34
C ARG A 80 -9.81 5.14 -12.65
N ASP A 81 -8.84 4.36 -13.09
CA ASP A 81 -8.87 3.64 -14.36
C ASP A 81 -9.37 2.19 -14.21
N ASP A 82 -9.56 1.70 -12.97
CA ASP A 82 -10.27 0.46 -12.60
C ASP A 82 -11.80 0.66 -12.55
#